data_AF-A0A7J6I936-F1
#
_entry.id   AF-A0A7J6I936-F1
#
_cell.length_a   1.000
_cell.length_b   1.000
_cell.length_c   1.000
_cell.angle_alpha   90.00
_cell.angle_beta   90.00
_cell.angle_gamma   90.00
#
_symmetry.space_group_name_H-M   'P 1'
#
loop_
_entity.id
_entity.type
_entity.pdbx_description
1 polymer ?
#
loop_
_entity_poly.entity_id
_entity_poly.type
_entity_poly.pdbx_seq_one_letter_code
_entity_poly.pdbx_strand_id
1 'polypeptide(L)'
;MVQAEMSTQRTSQALVENQHNIHSPGQCLDEDDRDAEKQRISRNISKREKGEFLVKTLIDLKDRLDNKESVYGALDAWVAWEQSFPIASLKNVIIALEKEEEWHKVVQVIKWMLSKGQGTTMGTYAQLINALDMDNRVDEAHAFWQKKIGIDLHSVSWQLCRRMIAIYYRNNMMENLVKLFEGLEAYDRKPPEKSIVLRVANAYELLGRVTEKERVLEKYKHLFIEDRSPKKSRKASSMIKK
;
A
#
# COMPACT_ATOMS: atom_id res chain seq x y z
N MET A 1 -81.42 0.96 15.18
CA MET A 1 -82.67 1.67 15.49
C MET A 1 -82.26 2.95 16.23
N VAL A 2 -82.10 4.06 15.50
CA VAL A 2 -82.93 5.30 15.53
C VAL A 2 -82.59 6.17 16.76
N GLN A 3 -81.75 7.21 16.56
CA GLN A 3 -82.03 8.69 16.66
C GLN A 3 -82.22 9.19 18.12
N ALA A 4 -81.86 10.39 18.57
CA ALA A 4 -81.78 11.75 17.99
C ALA A 4 -80.79 12.59 18.87
N GLU A 5 -80.00 13.58 18.39
CA GLU A 5 -80.38 14.99 18.04
C GLU A 5 -81.25 15.67 19.14
N MET A 6 -81.03 16.88 19.66
CA MET A 6 -80.11 18.01 19.49
C MET A 6 -80.18 18.84 20.80
N SER A 7 -79.22 19.73 21.09
CA SER A 7 -79.57 21.05 21.64
C SER A 7 -78.44 22.06 21.45
N THR A 8 -78.79 23.18 20.82
CA THR A 8 -77.94 24.34 20.55
C THR A 8 -78.44 25.49 21.40
N GLN A 9 -77.55 26.23 22.10
CA GLN A 9 -77.81 27.65 22.35
C GLN A 9 -76.51 28.45 22.56
N ARG A 10 -76.40 29.51 21.76
CA ARG A 10 -75.43 30.61 21.80
C ARG A 10 -75.78 31.56 22.95
N THR A 11 -74.79 32.17 23.60
CA THR A 11 -74.67 33.64 23.64
C THR A 11 -73.27 34.12 24.07
N SER A 12 -72.91 35.24 23.48
CA SER A 12 -71.63 35.95 23.37
C SER A 12 -71.41 37.05 24.43
N GLN A 13 -70.13 37.38 24.69
CA GLN A 13 -69.51 38.72 24.94
C GLN A 13 -68.21 38.51 25.77
N ALA A 14 -66.98 38.64 25.24
CA ALA A 14 -66.21 39.76 24.68
C ALA A 14 -65.46 40.63 25.72
N LEU A 15 -64.21 40.99 25.37
CA LEU A 15 -63.18 41.85 26.02
C LEU A 15 -62.17 41.04 26.88
N VAL A 16 -60.84 41.06 26.69
CA VAL A 16 -59.92 42.07 26.12
C VAL A 16 -58.71 41.40 25.44
N GLU A 17 -58.25 42.10 24.41
CA GLU A 17 -57.01 42.04 23.63
C GLU A 17 -55.75 41.47 24.31
N ASN A 18 -55.01 40.64 23.56
CA ASN A 18 -53.66 41.04 23.17
C ASN A 18 -53.22 40.32 21.89
N GLN A 19 -52.94 41.13 20.87
CA GLN A 19 -52.34 40.73 19.61
C GLN A 19 -50.93 40.18 19.86
N HIS A 20 -50.48 39.21 19.06
CA HIS A 20 -49.26 39.28 18.24
C HIS A 20 -49.23 38.02 17.36
N ASN A 21 -49.53 38.23 16.07
CA ASN A 21 -49.46 37.24 15.00
C ASN A 21 -48.08 37.34 14.35
N ILE A 22 -47.26 36.30 14.42
CA ILE A 22 -46.23 36.02 13.41
C ILE A 22 -46.19 34.51 13.15
N HIS A 23 -46.69 34.15 11.98
CA HIS A 23 -46.49 32.88 11.29
C HIS A 23 -45.04 32.78 10.79
N SER A 24 -44.36 31.65 11.02
CA SER A 24 -43.34 31.08 10.11
C SER A 24 -42.69 29.79 10.65
N PRO A 25 -42.13 28.94 9.76
CA PRO A 25 -42.53 27.55 9.66
C PRO A 25 -41.47 26.58 10.16
N GLY A 26 -41.87 25.31 10.27
CA GLY A 26 -40.99 24.18 10.55
C GLY A 26 -39.74 24.20 9.67
N GLN A 27 -38.59 24.16 10.33
CA GLN A 27 -37.30 24.01 9.69
C GLN A 27 -37.16 22.55 9.23
N CYS A 28 -37.52 22.29 7.98
CA CYS A 28 -36.80 21.30 7.20
C CYS A 28 -35.40 21.87 7.00
N LEU A 29 -34.42 21.38 7.77
CA LEU A 29 -33.02 21.62 7.44
C LEU A 29 -32.68 20.69 6.28
N ASP A 30 -32.67 21.28 5.09
CA ASP A 30 -32.32 20.66 3.83
C ASP A 30 -30.97 19.92 3.97
N GLU A 31 -30.93 18.65 3.56
CA GLU A 31 -29.74 17.80 3.63
C GLU A 31 -28.56 18.41 2.84
N ASP A 32 -28.86 19.26 1.84
CA ASP A 32 -27.92 19.98 0.98
C ASP A 32 -27.04 20.99 1.74
N ASP A 33 -27.58 21.67 2.76
CA ASP A 33 -26.84 22.69 3.51
C ASP A 33 -25.85 22.05 4.50
N ARG A 34 -26.17 20.86 5.01
CA ARG A 34 -25.24 20.08 5.85
C ARG A 34 -24.08 19.48 5.06
N ASP A 35 -24.31 19.08 3.81
CA ASP A 35 -23.25 18.57 2.94
C ASP A 35 -22.35 19.70 2.42
N ALA A 36 -22.90 20.89 2.17
CA ALA A 36 -22.13 22.09 1.89
C ALA A 36 -21.25 22.51 3.08
N GLU A 37 -21.79 22.50 4.30
CA GLU A 37 -21.05 22.83 5.52
C GLU A 37 -19.96 21.78 5.84
N LYS A 38 -20.25 20.48 5.67
CA LYS A 38 -19.24 19.41 5.75
C LYS A 38 -18.15 19.60 4.70
N GLN A 39 -18.49 19.90 3.45
CA GLN A 39 -17.50 20.19 2.41
C GLN A 39 -16.64 21.41 2.74
N ARG A 40 -17.18 22.45 3.39
CA ARG A 40 -16.43 23.64 3.83
C ARG A 40 -15.48 23.32 4.97
N ILE A 41 -15.92 22.60 6.00
CA ILE A 41 -15.08 22.14 7.11
C ILE A 41 -13.95 21.25 6.58
N SER A 42 -14.26 20.39 5.60
CA SER A 42 -13.31 19.47 4.95
C SER A 42 -12.31 20.15 4.01
N ARG A 43 -12.64 21.35 3.50
CA ARG A 43 -11.74 22.17 2.69
C ARG A 43 -10.68 22.88 3.53
N ASN A 44 -10.94 23.12 4.81
CA ASN A 44 -10.03 23.82 5.72
C ASN A 44 -8.95 22.92 6.34
N ILE A 45 -9.07 21.60 6.21
CA ILE A 45 -8.05 20.64 6.68
C ILE A 45 -6.93 20.57 5.64
N SER A 46 -5.68 20.77 6.08
CA SER A 46 -4.52 20.69 5.21
C SER A 46 -4.31 19.26 4.66
N LYS A 47 -3.68 19.14 3.48
CA LYS A 47 -3.37 17.82 2.88
C LYS A 47 -2.57 16.91 3.81
N ARG A 48 -1.73 17.49 4.68
CA ARG A 48 -0.92 16.76 5.66
C ARG A 48 -1.81 16.16 6.75
N GLU A 49 -2.69 16.97 7.34
CA GLU A 49 -3.63 16.51 8.39
C GLU A 49 -4.58 15.43 7.86
N LYS A 50 -5.03 15.55 6.59
CA LYS A 50 -5.83 14.50 5.93
C LYS A 50 -5.06 13.18 5.80
N GLY A 51 -3.77 13.25 5.48
CA GLY A 51 -2.90 12.07 5.41
C GLY A 51 -2.67 11.43 6.78
N GLU A 52 -2.41 12.25 7.81
CA GLU A 52 -2.26 11.79 9.20
C GLU A 52 -3.54 11.14 9.73
N PHE A 53 -4.70 11.74 9.41
CA PHE A 53 -6.00 11.17 9.74
C PHE A 53 -6.23 9.81 9.07
N LEU A 54 -5.88 9.67 7.79
CA LEU A 54 -5.99 8.39 7.10
C LEU A 54 -5.07 7.33 7.72
N VAL A 55 -3.81 7.68 8.02
CA VAL A 55 -2.88 6.76 8.70
C VAL A 55 -3.46 6.28 10.03
N LYS A 56 -3.92 7.22 10.87
CA LYS A 56 -4.52 6.90 12.16
C LYS A 56 -5.74 5.99 12.01
N THR A 57 -6.65 6.35 11.09
CA THR A 57 -7.85 5.56 10.81
C THR A 57 -7.49 4.12 10.41
N LEU A 58 -6.52 3.95 9.50
CA LEU A 58 -6.09 2.62 9.05
C LEU A 58 -5.42 1.82 10.16
N ILE A 59 -4.61 2.44 11.02
CA ILE A 59 -4.00 1.78 12.19
C ILE A 59 -5.07 1.34 13.18
N ASP A 60 -6.00 2.24 13.52
CA ASP A 60 -7.07 2.05 14.51
C ASP A 60 -8.09 0.97 14.11
N LEU A 61 -8.13 0.58 12.83
CA LEU A 61 -8.88 -0.60 12.40
C LEU A 61 -8.23 -1.87 12.98
N LYS A 62 -8.83 -2.32 14.09
CA LYS A 62 -8.25 -3.24 15.08
C LYS A 62 -8.20 -4.71 14.67
N ASP A 63 -9.07 -5.14 13.75
CA ASP A 63 -9.17 -6.55 13.39
C ASP A 63 -8.43 -6.89 12.09
N ARG A 64 -7.48 -7.83 12.22
CA ARG A 64 -6.66 -8.40 11.13
C ARG A 64 -7.45 -9.35 10.23
N LEU A 65 -8.63 -9.83 10.66
CA LEU A 65 -9.36 -10.91 9.99
C LEU A 65 -10.49 -10.43 9.04
N ASP A 66 -11.11 -9.26 9.25
CA ASP A 66 -12.31 -8.83 8.51
C ASP A 66 -12.26 -7.38 8.01
N ASN A 67 -11.29 -7.01 7.18
CA ASN A 67 -11.11 -5.58 6.91
C ASN A 67 -10.59 -5.18 5.53
N LYS A 68 -10.63 -6.06 4.52
CA LYS A 68 -10.39 -5.59 3.14
C LYS A 68 -11.43 -4.54 2.76
N GLU A 69 -12.71 -4.80 3.05
CA GLU A 69 -13.80 -3.92 2.69
C GLU A 69 -13.76 -2.60 3.47
N SER A 70 -13.52 -2.61 4.78
CA SER A 70 -13.45 -1.35 5.53
C SER A 70 -12.17 -0.56 5.26
N VAL A 71 -11.03 -1.19 4.98
CA VAL A 71 -9.84 -0.47 4.47
C VAL A 71 -10.11 0.12 3.10
N TYR A 72 -10.72 -0.63 2.19
CA TYR A 72 -11.02 -0.14 0.85
C TYR A 72 -12.09 0.95 0.90
N GLY A 73 -13.10 0.82 1.75
CA GLY A 73 -14.13 1.81 2.00
C GLY A 73 -13.58 3.08 2.62
N ALA A 74 -12.66 2.98 3.59
CA ALA A 74 -11.97 4.14 4.15
C ALA A 74 -11.11 4.85 3.10
N LEU A 75 -10.38 4.11 2.26
CA LEU A 75 -9.59 4.65 1.17
C LEU A 75 -10.46 5.30 0.08
N ASP A 76 -11.56 4.66 -0.31
CA ASP A 76 -12.50 5.18 -1.31
C ASP A 76 -13.21 6.44 -0.79
N ALA A 77 -13.66 6.44 0.46
CA ALA A 77 -14.26 7.62 1.10
C ALA A 77 -13.26 8.77 1.19
N TRP A 78 -12.00 8.49 1.55
CA TRP A 78 -10.98 9.51 1.65
C TRP A 78 -10.59 10.10 0.28
N VAL A 79 -10.43 9.27 -0.74
CA VAL A 79 -10.11 9.74 -2.11
C VAL A 79 -11.27 10.47 -2.76
N ALA A 80 -12.53 10.17 -2.41
CA ALA A 80 -13.69 10.91 -2.92
C ALA A 80 -13.65 12.42 -2.60
N TRP A 81 -12.83 12.84 -1.62
CA TRP A 81 -12.71 14.22 -1.16
C TRP A 81 -11.51 14.95 -1.80
N GLU A 82 -10.74 14.25 -2.64
CA GLU A 82 -9.54 14.77 -3.30
C GLU A 82 -9.82 15.13 -4.76
N GLN A 83 -9.33 16.30 -5.18
CA GLN A 83 -9.51 16.79 -6.56
C GLN A 83 -8.72 15.96 -7.59
N SER A 84 -7.63 15.33 -7.17
CA SER A 84 -6.81 14.43 -7.99
C SER A 84 -6.33 13.26 -7.14
N PHE A 85 -6.01 12.13 -7.79
CA PHE A 85 -5.65 10.93 -7.06
C PHE A 85 -4.40 11.16 -6.18
N PRO A 86 -4.49 10.99 -4.85
CA PRO A 86 -3.48 11.48 -3.91
C PRO A 86 -2.29 10.51 -3.73
N ILE A 87 -1.55 10.21 -4.81
CA ILE A 87 -0.43 9.24 -4.81
C ILE A 87 0.63 9.57 -3.74
N ALA A 88 1.01 10.83 -3.60
CA ALA A 88 2.06 11.23 -2.66
C ALA A 88 1.66 10.97 -1.19
N SER A 89 0.42 11.30 -0.84
CA SER A 89 -0.14 11.04 0.48
C SER A 89 -0.25 9.54 0.76
N LEU A 90 -0.70 8.74 -0.21
CA LEU A 90 -0.76 7.28 -0.08
C LEU A 90 0.63 6.64 0.10
N LYS A 91 1.66 7.18 -0.55
CA LYS A 91 3.05 6.76 -0.31
C LYS A 91 3.48 7.02 1.14
N ASN A 92 3.13 8.19 1.69
CA ASN A 92 3.43 8.49 3.08
C ASN A 92 2.67 7.58 4.05
N VAL A 93 1.42 7.23 3.72
CA VAL A 93 0.62 6.27 4.47
C VAL A 93 1.27 4.89 4.48
N ILE A 94 1.72 4.41 3.32
CA ILE A 94 2.46 3.14 3.20
C ILE A 94 3.73 3.19 4.06
N ILE A 95 4.52 4.26 3.97
CA ILE A 95 5.76 4.42 4.78
C ILE A 95 5.44 4.41 6.28
N ALA A 96 4.34 5.02 6.71
CA ALA A 96 3.93 5.00 8.11
C ALA A 96 3.52 3.59 8.55
N LEU A 97 2.71 2.88 7.76
CA LEU A 97 2.30 1.50 8.04
C LEU A 97 3.49 0.53 8.04
N GLU A 98 4.48 0.71 7.15
CA GLU A 98 5.72 -0.06 7.13
C GLU A 98 6.53 0.14 8.42
N LYS A 99 6.55 1.35 9.00
CA LYS A 99 7.23 1.64 10.28
C LYS A 99 6.56 1.00 11.48
N GLU A 100 5.24 0.91 11.45
CA GLU A 100 4.44 0.22 12.48
C GLU A 100 4.36 -1.29 12.26
N GLU A 101 5.07 -1.83 11.26
CA GLU A 101 5.08 -3.25 10.87
C GLU A 101 3.67 -3.82 10.56
N GLU A 102 2.74 -2.95 10.14
CA GLU A 102 1.39 -3.32 9.75
C GLU A 102 1.36 -3.82 8.28
N TRP A 103 2.17 -4.84 7.99
CA TRP A 103 2.41 -5.38 6.65
C TRP A 103 1.14 -5.79 5.92
N HIS A 104 0.18 -6.36 6.64
CA HIS A 104 -1.12 -6.72 6.09
C HIS A 104 -1.84 -5.51 5.48
N LYS A 105 -1.84 -4.37 6.19
CA LYS A 105 -2.45 -3.11 5.73
C LYS A 105 -1.66 -2.49 4.59
N VAL A 106 -0.32 -2.58 4.62
CA VAL A 106 0.54 -2.17 3.49
C VAL A 106 0.14 -2.92 2.22
N VAL A 107 -0.02 -4.24 2.29
CA VAL A 107 -0.48 -5.07 1.17
C VAL A 107 -1.85 -4.61 0.68
N GLN A 108 -2.80 -4.36 1.59
CA GLN A 108 -4.15 -3.93 1.23
C GLN A 108 -4.17 -2.57 0.53
N VAL A 109 -3.46 -1.57 1.07
CA VAL A 109 -3.38 -0.22 0.48
C VAL A 109 -2.75 -0.28 -0.91
N ILE A 110 -1.63 -1.01 -1.07
CA ILE A 110 -0.99 -1.12 -2.39
C ILE A 110 -1.91 -1.83 -3.39
N LYS A 111 -2.56 -2.95 -3.01
CA LYS A 111 -3.50 -3.64 -3.90
C LYS A 111 -4.70 -2.77 -4.26
N TRP A 112 -5.22 -1.99 -3.31
CA TRP A 112 -6.28 -1.04 -3.58
C TRP A 112 -5.83 0.01 -4.61
N MET A 113 -4.64 0.61 -4.44
CA MET A 113 -4.07 1.55 -5.41
C MET A 113 -3.98 0.93 -6.81
N LEU A 114 -3.47 -0.30 -6.91
CA LEU A 114 -3.35 -1.02 -8.17
C LEU A 114 -4.72 -1.34 -8.79
N SER A 115 -5.75 -1.61 -7.99
CA SER A 115 -7.12 -1.83 -8.46
C SER A 115 -7.75 -0.59 -9.10
N LYS A 116 -7.30 0.61 -8.69
CA LYS A 116 -7.70 1.89 -9.29
C LYS A 116 -6.82 2.29 -10.50
N GLY A 117 -5.91 1.41 -10.92
CA GLY A 117 -4.95 1.68 -12.00
C GLY A 117 -3.82 2.64 -11.59
N GLN A 118 -3.62 2.86 -10.29
CA GLN A 118 -2.66 3.82 -9.76
C GLN A 118 -1.44 3.12 -9.17
N GLY A 119 -0.29 3.78 -9.19
CA GLY A 119 0.95 3.22 -8.64
C GLY A 119 1.49 2.02 -9.45
N THR A 120 1.20 1.93 -10.75
CA THR A 120 1.72 0.89 -11.65
C THR A 120 3.19 1.15 -12.01
N THR A 121 4.05 1.14 -11.01
CA THR A 121 5.49 1.38 -11.14
C THR A 121 6.28 0.22 -10.56
N MET A 122 7.49 -0.01 -11.08
CA MET A 122 8.36 -1.06 -10.57
C MET A 122 8.69 -0.91 -9.08
N GLY A 123 8.78 0.34 -8.58
CA GLY A 123 8.99 0.62 -7.16
C GLY A 123 7.83 0.14 -6.29
N THR A 124 6.59 0.44 -6.67
CA THR A 124 5.39 -0.03 -5.96
C THR A 124 5.28 -1.56 -6.01
N TYR A 125 5.62 -2.18 -7.14
CA TYR A 125 5.64 -3.64 -7.28
C TYR A 125 6.67 -4.29 -6.35
N ALA A 126 7.87 -3.70 -6.26
CA ALA A 126 8.90 -4.15 -5.33
C ALA A 126 8.46 -4.01 -3.86
N GLN A 127 7.78 -2.91 -3.51
CA GLN A 127 7.22 -2.72 -2.16
C GLN A 127 6.14 -3.76 -1.85
N LEU A 128 5.23 -4.03 -2.79
CA LEU A 128 4.19 -5.05 -2.61
C LEU A 128 4.79 -6.43 -2.34
N ILE A 129 5.80 -6.84 -3.11
CA ILE A 129 6.48 -8.13 -2.92
C ILE A 129 7.11 -8.21 -1.52
N ASN A 130 7.72 -7.13 -1.03
CA ASN A 130 8.26 -7.11 0.33
C ASN A 130 7.18 -7.20 1.40
N ALA A 131 6.08 -6.47 1.21
CA ALA A 131 5.00 -6.46 2.17
C ALA A 131 4.32 -7.83 2.24
N LEU A 132 4.09 -8.49 1.10
CA LEU A 132 3.55 -9.85 1.03
C LEU A 132 4.48 -10.86 1.73
N ASP A 133 5.77 -10.68 1.54
CA ASP A 133 6.77 -11.51 2.16
C ASP A 133 6.82 -11.35 3.69
N MET A 134 6.79 -10.11 4.19
CA MET A 134 6.71 -9.84 5.64
C MET A 134 5.35 -10.25 6.25
N ASP A 135 4.28 -10.25 5.46
CA ASP A 135 2.95 -10.75 5.81
C ASP A 135 2.81 -12.28 5.67
N ASN A 136 3.92 -13.02 5.49
CA ASN A 136 3.98 -14.48 5.32
C ASN A 136 3.13 -15.03 4.16
N ARG A 137 2.96 -14.25 3.08
CA ARG A 137 2.17 -14.60 1.89
C ARG A 137 3.07 -14.77 0.67
N VAL A 138 4.10 -15.61 0.83
CA VAL A 138 5.13 -15.80 -0.20
C VAL A 138 4.58 -16.36 -1.52
N ASP A 139 3.57 -17.23 -1.47
CA ASP A 139 2.93 -17.77 -2.67
C ASP A 139 2.27 -16.68 -3.51
N GLU A 140 1.65 -15.71 -2.85
CA GLU A 140 1.05 -14.56 -3.52
C GLU A 140 2.13 -13.62 -4.07
N ALA A 141 3.24 -13.43 -3.34
CA ALA A 141 4.39 -12.70 -3.86
C ALA A 141 4.97 -13.37 -5.12
N HIS A 142 5.05 -14.70 -5.12
CA HIS A 142 5.49 -15.48 -6.28
C HIS A 142 4.56 -15.34 -7.48
N ALA A 143 3.25 -15.51 -7.26
CA ALA A 143 2.25 -15.35 -8.31
C ALA A 143 2.27 -13.94 -8.91
N PHE A 144 2.41 -12.91 -8.05
CA PHE A 144 2.54 -11.53 -8.49
C PHE A 144 3.82 -11.32 -9.30
N TRP A 145 4.95 -11.84 -8.84
CA TRP A 145 6.23 -11.79 -9.55
C TRP A 145 6.08 -12.36 -10.96
N GLN A 146 5.56 -13.57 -11.11
CA GLN A 146 5.38 -14.22 -12.42
C GLN A 146 4.50 -13.40 -13.35
N LYS A 147 3.40 -12.82 -12.83
CA LYS A 147 2.42 -12.11 -13.64
C LYS A 147 2.84 -10.69 -14.05
N LYS A 148 3.65 -10.00 -13.24
CA LYS A 148 3.91 -8.55 -13.41
C LYS A 148 5.37 -8.19 -13.64
N ILE A 149 6.31 -9.06 -13.27
CA ILE A 149 7.74 -8.72 -13.23
C ILE A 149 8.55 -9.75 -14.01
N GLY A 150 8.43 -11.03 -13.65
CA GLY A 150 9.22 -12.14 -14.18
C GLY A 150 8.94 -12.51 -15.64
N ILE A 151 8.09 -11.78 -16.35
CA ILE A 151 7.83 -11.97 -17.78
C ILE A 151 9.06 -11.58 -18.62
N ASP A 152 9.72 -10.48 -18.24
CA ASP A 152 10.91 -9.98 -18.92
C ASP A 152 12.05 -9.79 -17.92
N LEU A 153 12.80 -10.86 -17.66
CA LEU A 153 13.96 -10.80 -16.79
C LEU A 153 15.12 -9.99 -17.39
N HIS A 154 15.09 -9.60 -18.67
CA HIS A 154 16.16 -8.78 -19.24
C HIS A 154 16.09 -7.34 -18.71
N SER A 155 14.89 -6.77 -18.56
CA SER A 155 14.69 -5.38 -18.10
C SER A 155 14.60 -5.21 -16.58
N VAL A 156 14.39 -6.29 -15.82
CA VAL A 156 14.24 -6.21 -14.35
C VAL A 156 15.58 -5.91 -13.67
N SER A 157 15.63 -4.90 -12.80
CA SER A 157 16.87 -4.54 -12.11
C SER A 157 17.44 -5.69 -11.26
N TRP A 158 18.77 -5.76 -11.16
CA TRP A 158 19.43 -6.76 -10.31
C TRP A 158 19.05 -6.63 -8.83
N GLN A 159 18.78 -5.41 -8.35
CA GLN A 159 18.35 -5.18 -6.96
C GLN A 159 17.04 -5.90 -6.65
N LEU A 160 16.09 -5.88 -7.59
CA LEU A 160 14.80 -6.54 -7.45
C LEU A 160 14.92 -8.06 -7.63
N CYS A 161 15.75 -8.53 -8.58
CA CYS A 161 16.07 -9.96 -8.71
C CYS A 161 16.71 -10.52 -7.43
N ARG A 162 17.71 -9.82 -6.88
CA ARG A 162 18.38 -10.17 -5.63
C ARG A 162 17.39 -10.29 -4.46
N ARG A 163 16.44 -9.36 -4.39
CA ARG A 163 15.38 -9.36 -3.39
C ARG A 163 14.49 -10.60 -3.53
N MET A 164 14.06 -10.94 -4.75
CA MET A 164 13.26 -12.15 -4.98
C MET A 164 14.03 -13.44 -4.69
N ILE A 165 15.32 -13.50 -5.04
CA ILE A 165 16.21 -14.62 -4.66
C ILE A 165 16.29 -14.77 -3.13
N ALA A 166 16.40 -13.65 -2.40
CA ALA A 166 16.36 -13.68 -0.93
C ALA A 166 15.03 -14.20 -0.40
N ILE A 167 13.92 -13.82 -1.04
CA ILE A 167 12.57 -14.24 -0.68
C ILE A 167 12.41 -15.75 -0.83
N TYR A 168 12.75 -16.27 -2.00
CA TYR A 168 12.68 -17.71 -2.22
C TYR A 168 13.59 -18.49 -1.29
N TYR A 169 14.81 -17.98 -1.03
CA TYR A 169 15.78 -18.66 -0.20
C TYR A 169 15.26 -18.87 1.23
N ARG A 170 14.80 -17.81 1.90
CA ARG A 170 14.38 -17.92 3.31
C ARG A 170 13.02 -18.60 3.51
N ASN A 171 12.18 -18.63 2.47
CA ASN A 171 10.89 -19.33 2.49
C ASN A 171 10.98 -20.75 1.91
N ASN A 172 12.18 -21.31 1.76
CA ASN A 172 12.43 -22.65 1.26
C ASN A 172 11.85 -22.95 -0.17
N MET A 173 11.73 -21.95 -1.03
CA MET A 173 11.25 -22.11 -2.42
C MET A 173 12.43 -22.32 -3.39
N MET A 174 13.19 -23.40 -3.20
CA MET A 174 14.46 -23.62 -3.92
C MET A 174 14.27 -23.75 -5.44
N GLU A 175 13.20 -24.41 -5.89
CA GLU A 175 12.88 -24.58 -7.31
C GLU A 175 12.64 -23.24 -7.99
N ASN A 176 11.89 -22.34 -7.35
CA ASN A 176 11.61 -21.02 -7.89
C ASN A 176 12.86 -20.14 -7.90
N LEU A 177 13.74 -20.30 -6.89
CA LEU A 177 15.04 -19.65 -6.84
C LEU A 177 15.93 -20.07 -8.01
N VAL A 178 16.09 -21.37 -8.22
CA VAL A 178 16.90 -21.93 -9.30
C VAL A 178 16.36 -21.49 -10.66
N LYS A 179 15.05 -21.62 -10.90
CA LYS A 179 14.41 -21.16 -12.15
C LYS A 179 14.62 -19.68 -12.42
N LEU A 180 14.52 -18.83 -11.39
CA LEU A 180 14.81 -17.40 -11.52
C LEU A 180 16.27 -17.18 -11.94
N PHE A 181 17.21 -17.88 -11.30
CA PHE A 181 18.63 -17.72 -11.65
C PHE A 181 18.96 -18.24 -13.04
N GLU A 182 18.44 -19.40 -13.44
CA GLU A 182 18.57 -19.94 -14.80
C GLU A 182 18.04 -18.95 -15.84
N GLY A 183 16.87 -18.35 -15.58
CA GLY A 183 16.30 -17.31 -16.44
C GLY A 183 17.20 -16.07 -16.55
N LEU A 184 17.88 -15.67 -15.47
CA LEU A 184 18.85 -14.57 -15.52
C LEU A 184 20.11 -14.95 -16.30
N GLU A 185 20.61 -16.17 -16.12
CA GLU A 185 21.77 -16.68 -16.88
C GLU A 185 21.48 -16.82 -18.37
N ALA A 186 20.23 -17.15 -18.75
CA ALA A 186 19.81 -17.24 -20.15
C ALA A 186 19.88 -15.88 -20.89
N TYR A 187 19.86 -14.77 -20.16
CA TYR A 187 20.08 -13.42 -20.69
C TYR A 187 21.52 -12.93 -20.46
N ASP A 188 22.46 -13.84 -20.20
CA ASP A 188 23.87 -13.56 -19.89
C ASP A 188 24.08 -12.56 -18.75
N ARG A 189 23.07 -12.43 -17.86
CA ARG A 189 23.15 -11.50 -16.74
C ARG A 189 24.05 -12.09 -15.67
N LYS A 190 25.18 -11.43 -15.44
CA LYS A 190 26.14 -11.82 -14.40
C LYS A 190 25.68 -11.35 -13.02
N PRO A 191 25.68 -12.21 -11.98
CA PRO A 191 25.34 -11.82 -10.62
C PRO A 191 26.35 -10.79 -10.09
N PRO A 192 25.89 -9.70 -9.45
CA PRO A 192 26.77 -8.63 -8.99
C PRO A 192 27.52 -8.93 -7.68
N GLU A 193 27.10 -9.95 -6.91
CA GLU A 193 27.65 -10.23 -5.58
C GLU A 193 27.71 -11.75 -5.31
N LYS A 194 28.74 -12.18 -4.57
CA LYS A 194 28.97 -13.59 -4.22
C LYS A 194 27.84 -14.23 -3.39
N SER A 195 27.11 -13.44 -2.60
CA SER A 195 25.96 -13.87 -1.80
C SER A 195 24.82 -14.44 -2.66
N ILE A 196 24.61 -13.91 -3.87
CA ILE A 196 23.62 -14.47 -4.81
C ILE A 196 24.07 -15.87 -5.25
N VAL A 197 25.33 -15.99 -5.65
CA VAL A 197 25.91 -17.27 -6.10
C VAL A 197 25.84 -18.32 -5.00
N LEU A 198 26.18 -17.96 -3.76
CA LEU A 198 26.11 -18.86 -2.61
C LEU A 198 24.68 -19.35 -2.34
N ARG A 199 23.68 -18.47 -2.37
CA ARG A 199 22.28 -18.88 -2.18
C ARG A 199 21.79 -19.83 -3.27
N VAL A 200 22.21 -19.59 -4.51
CA VAL A 200 21.88 -20.45 -5.66
C VAL A 200 22.57 -21.81 -5.53
N ALA A 201 23.87 -21.83 -5.19
CA ALA A 201 24.63 -23.05 -4.95
C ALA A 201 24.00 -23.91 -3.84
N ASN A 202 23.60 -23.28 -2.73
CA ASN A 202 22.87 -23.95 -1.66
C ASN A 202 21.51 -24.46 -2.11
N ALA A 203 20.77 -23.72 -2.94
CA ALA A 203 19.50 -24.17 -3.48
C ALA A 203 19.66 -25.40 -4.38
N TYR A 204 20.69 -25.44 -5.23
CA TYR A 204 21.02 -26.64 -6.00
C TYR A 204 21.35 -27.83 -5.09
N GLU A 205 22.13 -27.62 -4.03
CA GLU A 205 22.45 -28.67 -3.06
C GLU A 205 21.21 -29.24 -2.38
N LEU A 206 20.32 -28.37 -1.89
CA LEU A 206 19.07 -28.76 -1.24
C LEU A 206 18.12 -29.52 -2.18
N LEU A 207 18.23 -29.27 -3.50
CA LEU A 207 17.51 -30.01 -4.53
C LEU A 207 18.24 -31.27 -5.02
N GLY A 208 19.39 -31.61 -4.44
CA GLY A 208 20.22 -32.77 -4.85
C GLY A 208 20.97 -32.58 -6.16
N ARG A 209 21.05 -31.35 -6.69
CA ARG A 209 21.68 -31.00 -7.98
C ARG A 209 23.14 -30.57 -7.79
N VAL A 210 23.97 -31.51 -7.32
CA VAL A 210 25.37 -31.21 -6.95
C VAL A 210 26.22 -30.75 -8.14
N THR A 211 25.97 -31.30 -9.33
CA THR A 211 26.67 -30.92 -10.57
C THR A 211 26.47 -29.44 -10.92
N GLU A 212 25.24 -28.93 -10.77
CA GLU A 212 24.90 -27.55 -11.07
C GLU A 212 25.43 -26.59 -10.00
N LYS A 213 25.47 -27.03 -8.73
CA LYS A 213 26.16 -26.30 -7.65
C LYS A 213 27.62 -26.05 -8.02
N GLU A 214 28.35 -27.10 -8.38
CA GLU A 214 29.76 -27.01 -8.75
C GLU A 214 29.97 -26.12 -9.99
N ARG A 215 29.13 -26.30 -11.03
CA ARG A 215 29.15 -25.46 -12.24
C ARG A 215 29.03 -23.98 -11.89
N VAL A 216 28.07 -23.61 -11.04
CA VAL A 216 27.80 -22.21 -10.69
C VAL A 216 28.92 -21.62 -9.85
N LEU A 217 29.45 -22.35 -8.87
CA LEU A 217 30.58 -21.89 -8.05
C LEU A 217 31.84 -21.66 -8.90
N GLU A 218 32.15 -22.57 -9.82
CA GLU A 218 33.31 -22.45 -10.71
C GLU A 218 33.15 -21.30 -11.70
N LYS A 219 31.97 -21.18 -12.34
CA LYS A 219 31.68 -20.09 -13.32
C LYS A 219 31.86 -18.70 -12.71
N TYR A 220 31.44 -18.53 -11.44
CA TYR A 220 31.47 -17.22 -10.76
C TYR A 220 32.57 -17.10 -9.71
N LYS A 221 33.62 -17.94 -9.76
CA LYS A 221 34.75 -17.92 -8.81
C LYS A 221 35.44 -16.56 -8.65
N HIS A 222 35.43 -15.73 -9.70
CA HIS A 222 36.03 -14.39 -9.68
C HIS A 222 35.41 -13.47 -8.60
N LEU A 223 34.11 -13.63 -8.30
CA LEU A 223 33.42 -12.87 -7.25
C LEU A 223 33.93 -13.19 -5.84
N PHE A 224 34.69 -14.28 -5.67
CA PHE A 224 35.27 -14.70 -4.40
C PHE A 224 36.71 -14.21 -4.22
N ILE A 225 37.35 -13.71 -5.28
CA ILE A 225 38.77 -13.30 -5.27
C ILE A 225 38.91 -11.79 -4.96
N GLU A 226 37.90 -10.97 -5.27
CA GLU A 226 37.98 -9.50 -5.18
C GLU A 226 38.04 -8.90 -3.76
N ASP A 227 38.04 -9.69 -2.69
CA ASP A 227 38.12 -9.21 -1.30
C ASP A 227 39.53 -8.70 -0.87
N ARG A 228 40.50 -8.60 -1.80
CA ARG A 228 41.88 -8.16 -1.51
C ARG A 228 42.35 -6.93 -2.31
N SER A 229 41.48 -5.95 -2.54
CA SER A 229 41.91 -4.62 -3.02
C SER A 229 41.68 -3.56 -1.94
N PRO A 230 42.72 -2.94 -1.35
CA PRO A 230 42.53 -1.83 -0.42
C PRO A 230 41.86 -0.67 -1.17
N LYS A 231 40.72 -0.21 -0.66
CA LYS A 231 40.11 1.07 -1.07
C LYS A 231 41.19 2.15 -0.90
N LYS A 232 41.80 2.60 -2.00
CA LYS A 232 42.57 3.85 -2.03
C LYS A 232 41.62 4.96 -1.63
N SER A 233 41.78 5.47 -0.41
CA SER A 233 41.19 6.71 0.04
C SER A 233 41.67 7.82 -0.89
N ARG A 234 40.79 8.29 -1.79
CA ARG A 234 40.98 9.60 -2.41
C ARG A 234 40.64 10.66 -1.36
N LYS A 235 41.57 10.90 -0.42
CA LYS A 235 41.72 12.22 0.18
C LYS A 235 42.86 12.91 -0.57
N ALA A 236 42.50 13.56 -1.67
CA ALA A 236 43.38 14.50 -2.35
C ALA A 236 42.90 15.90 -2.00
N SER A 237 43.71 16.54 -1.14
CA SER A 237 44.01 17.96 -1.02
C SER A 237 43.18 18.93 -1.86
N SER A 238 42.44 19.81 -1.18
CA SER A 238 42.24 21.18 -1.63
C SER A 238 42.89 22.12 -0.63
N MET A 239 44.21 22.31 -0.75
CA MET A 239 44.77 23.63 -0.49
C MET A 239 44.31 24.52 -1.65
N ILE A 240 43.67 25.65 -1.37
CA ILE A 240 43.82 26.93 -2.10
C ILE A 240 43.26 28.07 -1.23
N LYS A 241 44.22 28.89 -0.77
CA LYS A 241 44.23 30.34 -0.48
C LYS A 241 42.90 31.10 -0.36
N LYS A 242 42.75 31.79 0.78
CA LYS A 242 42.72 33.26 0.86
C LYS A 242 43.28 33.73 2.20
#